data_AF-A0A5K6V510-F1
#
_entry.id   AF-A0A5K6V510-F1
#
_cell.length_a   1.000
_cell.length_b   1.000
_cell.length_c   1.000
_cell.angle_alpha   90.00
_cell.angle_beta   90.00
_cell.angle_gamma   90.00
#
_symmetry.space_group_name_H-M   'P 1'
#
loop_
_entity.id
_entity.type
_entity.pdbx_description
1 polymer ?
#
loop_
_entity_poly.entity_id
_entity_poly.type
_entity_poly.pdbx_seq_one_letter_code
_entity_poly.pdbx_strand_id
1 'polypeptide(L)'
;MKKIISKFTVIFMFSCFLIVGAISPMKASAKEIDTYREVMENYLNAFKNYDINTIVNVSEDERVNSDEKYKEMLEEFKYDPNQQLKSFEILNSQKSDNKEIFNVKTEFMNGAIYDMKFTVSSK
;
A
#
# COMPACT_ATOMS: atom_id res chain seq x y z
N MET A 1 -39.38 -10.80 8.72
CA MET A 1 -37.96 -10.86 9.15
C MET A 1 -37.06 -10.88 7.92
N LYS A 2 -36.51 -9.71 7.52
CA LYS A 2 -35.52 -9.65 6.45
C LYS A 2 -34.20 -10.16 7.04
N LYS A 3 -33.68 -11.25 6.49
CA LYS A 3 -32.40 -11.84 6.87
C LYS A 3 -31.33 -10.79 6.66
N ILE A 4 -30.84 -10.19 7.76
CA ILE A 4 -29.61 -9.42 7.76
C ILE A 4 -28.52 -10.46 7.57
N ILE A 5 -28.18 -10.73 6.30
CA ILE A 5 -26.91 -11.37 5.98
C ILE A 5 -25.89 -10.31 6.39
N SER A 6 -25.41 -10.44 7.62
CA SER A 6 -24.24 -9.71 8.11
C SER A 6 -23.12 -10.04 7.14
N LYS A 7 -22.95 -9.20 6.12
CA LYS A 7 -21.77 -9.19 5.27
C LYS A 7 -20.63 -8.86 6.21
N PHE A 8 -20.02 -9.90 6.78
CA PHE A 8 -18.64 -9.83 7.21
C PHE A 8 -17.85 -9.57 5.93
N THR A 9 -17.82 -8.31 5.51
CA THR A 9 -16.84 -7.81 4.56
C THR A 9 -15.52 -8.11 5.24
N VAL A 10 -14.87 -9.19 4.81
CA VAL A 10 -13.49 -9.48 5.16
C VAL A 10 -12.70 -8.36 4.53
N ILE A 11 -12.49 -7.30 5.29
CA ILE A 11 -11.56 -6.25 4.93
C ILE A 11 -10.20 -6.92 5.11
N PHE A 12 -9.68 -7.40 3.99
CA PHE A 12 -8.36 -8.01 3.92
C PHE A 12 -7.37 -6.98 4.45
N MET A 13 -6.89 -7.23 5.67
CA MET A 13 -5.85 -6.43 6.29
C MET A 13 -4.58 -6.64 5.47
N PHE A 14 -4.27 -5.72 4.56
CA PHE A 14 -3.06 -5.76 3.75
C PHE A 14 -1.84 -5.62 4.67
N SER A 15 -1.16 -6.72 4.97
CA SER A 15 0.20 -6.74 5.50
C SER A 15 1.19 -6.61 4.34
N CYS A 16 1.21 -5.46 3.66
CA CYS A 16 2.17 -5.22 2.58
C CYS A 16 3.54 -4.82 3.13
N PHE A 17 4.58 -5.54 2.71
CA PHE A 17 5.97 -5.14 2.89
C PHE A 17 6.42 -4.41 1.62
N LEU A 18 6.76 -3.12 1.75
CA LEU A 18 7.23 -2.27 0.66
C LEU A 18 8.75 -2.34 0.55
N ILE A 19 9.26 -2.32 -0.67
CA ILE A 19 10.67 -2.54 -0.94
C ILE A 19 11.26 -1.38 -1.72
N VAL A 20 12.38 -0.86 -1.23
CA VAL A 20 13.21 0.07 -1.99
C VAL A 20 14.03 -0.73 -3.01
N GLY A 21 13.53 -0.82 -4.25
CA GLY A 21 14.35 -1.20 -5.40
C GLY A 21 15.31 -0.07 -5.78
N ALA A 22 16.42 -0.38 -6.46
CA ALA A 22 17.45 0.59 -6.84
C ALA A 22 16.88 1.69 -7.76
N ILE A 23 16.37 2.77 -7.17
CA ILE A 23 16.05 4.03 -7.84
C ILE A 23 17.36 4.61 -8.36
N SER A 24 17.48 4.72 -9.68
CA SER A 24 18.66 5.32 -10.32
C SER A 24 18.86 6.74 -9.79
N PRO A 25 20.07 7.16 -9.40
CA PRO A 25 20.27 8.44 -8.74
C PRO A 25 20.04 9.58 -9.73
N MET A 26 18.88 10.22 -9.65
CA MET A 26 18.70 11.57 -10.21
C MET A 26 19.53 12.53 -9.36
N LYS A 27 20.62 13.04 -9.94
CA LYS A 27 21.46 14.08 -9.35
C LYS A 27 20.59 15.29 -9.00
N ALA A 28 20.38 15.55 -7.71
CA ALA A 28 19.86 16.83 -7.23
C ALA A 28 20.48 17.19 -5.88
N SER A 29 20.82 18.47 -5.78
CA SER A 29 21.53 19.14 -4.71
C SER A 29 20.73 19.23 -3.40
N ALA A 30 21.37 18.95 -2.27
CA ALA A 30 21.06 19.36 -0.90
C ALA A 30 19.57 19.35 -0.46
N LYS A 31 19.00 18.15 -0.34
CA LYS A 31 18.00 17.74 0.66
C LYS A 31 18.13 16.22 0.68
N GLU A 32 18.45 15.58 1.81
CA GLU A 32 18.30 14.12 1.89
C GLU A 32 16.82 13.83 1.63
N ILE A 33 16.49 13.43 0.40
CA ILE A 33 15.17 12.96 0.03
C ILE A 33 14.98 11.67 0.83
N ASP A 34 13.96 11.62 1.67
CA ASP A 34 13.66 10.43 2.47
C ASP A 34 13.14 9.34 1.53
N THR A 35 14.05 8.53 1.02
CA THR A 35 13.80 7.50 0.00
C THR A 35 12.71 6.51 0.42
N TYR A 36 12.56 6.23 1.73
CA TYR A 36 11.48 5.39 2.23
C TYR A 36 10.10 6.06 2.09
N ARG A 37 10.03 7.36 2.40
CA ARG A 37 8.79 8.12 2.25
C ARG A 37 8.36 8.22 0.80
N GLU A 38 9.30 8.42 -0.11
CA GLU A 38 9.04 8.45 -1.55
C GLU A 38 8.44 7.11 -2.04
N VAL A 39 9.00 5.98 -1.61
CA VAL A 39 8.45 4.65 -1.92
C VAL A 39 7.04 4.47 -1.33
N MET A 40 6.82 4.91 -0.09
CA MET A 40 5.49 4.85 0.55
C MET A 40 4.45 5.68 -0.21
N GLU A 41 4.79 6.93 -0.56
CA GLU A 41 3.90 7.82 -1.31
C GLU A 41 3.65 7.28 -2.72
N ASN A 42 4.66 6.70 -3.39
CA ASN A 42 4.50 6.05 -4.68
C ASN A 42 3.53 4.86 -4.60
N TYR A 43 3.70 3.98 -3.60
CA TYR A 43 2.81 2.84 -3.38
C TYR A 43 1.35 3.27 -3.12
N LEU A 44 1.11 4.23 -2.21
CA LEU A 44 -0.25 4.67 -1.87
C LEU A 44 -0.94 5.38 -3.05
N ASN A 45 -0.18 6.16 -3.83
CA ASN A 45 -0.71 6.77 -5.05
C ASN A 45 -1.02 5.71 -6.12
N ALA A 46 -0.16 4.72 -6.29
CA ALA A 46 -0.42 3.60 -7.20
C ALA A 46 -1.65 2.81 -6.77
N PHE A 47 -1.81 2.53 -5.47
CA PHE A 47 -2.97 1.83 -4.90
C PHE A 47 -4.27 2.64 -5.11
N LYS A 48 -4.25 3.94 -4.84
CA LYS A 48 -5.39 4.85 -5.08
C LYS A 48 -5.77 4.94 -6.57
N ASN A 49 -4.77 5.01 -7.45
CA ASN A 49 -4.98 5.15 -8.90
C ASN A 49 -5.12 3.81 -9.63
N TYR A 50 -5.07 2.71 -8.88
CA TYR A 50 -5.16 1.36 -9.43
C TYR A 50 -4.06 1.01 -10.46
N ASP A 51 -2.86 1.56 -10.26
CA ASP A 51 -1.67 1.23 -11.05
C ASP A 51 -1.03 -0.07 -10.52
N ILE A 52 -1.62 -1.19 -10.94
CA ILE A 52 -1.20 -2.55 -10.56
C ILE A 52 0.27 -2.80 -10.84
N ASN A 53 0.80 -2.32 -11.97
CA ASN A 53 2.20 -2.57 -12.32
C ASN A 53 3.13 -1.90 -11.31
N THR A 54 2.87 -0.65 -10.94
CA THR A 54 3.65 0.04 -9.93
C THR A 54 3.51 -0.65 -8.57
N ILE A 55 2.31 -1.04 -8.15
CA ILE A 55 2.08 -1.76 -6.88
C ILE A 55 2.95 -3.02 -6.80
N VAL A 56 2.89 -3.89 -7.82
CA VAL A 56 3.66 -5.14 -7.84
C VAL A 56 5.17 -4.90 -7.92
N ASN A 57 5.61 -3.84 -8.61
CA ASN A 57 7.03 -3.53 -8.71
C ASN A 57 7.66 -3.01 -7.40
N VAL A 58 6.87 -2.40 -6.50
CA VAL A 58 7.37 -1.73 -5.29
C VAL A 58 6.95 -2.40 -3.98
N SER A 59 6.12 -3.45 -4.04
CA SER A 59 5.59 -4.13 -2.87
C SER A 59 5.60 -5.64 -3.02
N GLU A 60 5.71 -6.33 -1.89
CA GLU A 60 5.49 -7.76 -1.76
C GLU A 60 4.28 -8.00 -0.85
N ASP A 61 3.54 -9.07 -1.13
CA ASP A 61 2.39 -9.51 -0.35
C ASP A 61 2.52 -11.01 -0.04
N GLU A 62 2.57 -11.35 1.25
CA GLU A 62 2.84 -12.71 1.73
C GLU A 62 1.75 -13.73 1.37
N ARG A 63 0.57 -13.28 0.94
CA ARG A 63 -0.54 -14.17 0.53
C ARG A 63 -0.31 -14.82 -0.83
N VAL A 64 0.58 -14.25 -1.64
CA VAL A 64 0.89 -14.68 -3.00
C VAL A 64 2.39 -14.93 -3.14
N ASN A 65 2.77 -15.85 -4.03
CA ASN A 65 4.15 -16.29 -4.19
C ASN A 65 4.77 -15.94 -5.54
N SER A 66 4.11 -15.11 -6.35
CA SER A 66 4.65 -14.58 -7.59
C SER A 66 3.98 -13.26 -7.96
N ASP A 67 4.68 -12.47 -8.77
CA ASP A 67 4.18 -11.20 -9.32
C ASP A 67 2.91 -11.39 -10.14
N GLU A 68 2.82 -12.46 -10.95
CA GLU A 68 1.60 -12.76 -11.73
C GLU A 68 0.38 -12.98 -10.83
N LYS A 69 0.53 -13.79 -9.77
CA LYS A 69 -0.56 -14.02 -8.81
C LYS A 69 -0.91 -12.78 -8.03
N TYR A 70 0.08 -11.93 -7.73
CA TYR A 70 -0.18 -10.65 -7.10
C TYR A 70 -0.99 -9.73 -8.01
N LYS A 71 -0.65 -9.67 -9.31
CA LYS A 71 -1.44 -8.93 -10.31
C LYS A 71 -2.86 -9.47 -10.43
N GLU A 72 -3.03 -10.80 -10.48
CA GLU A 72 -4.36 -11.43 -10.53
C GLU A 72 -5.19 -11.09 -9.30
N MET A 73 -4.62 -11.23 -8.09
CA MET A 73 -5.28 -10.85 -6.84
C MET A 73 -5.66 -9.38 -6.83
N LEU A 74 -4.76 -8.50 -7.29
CA LEU A 74 -5.07 -7.08 -7.42
C LEU A 74 -6.24 -6.93 -8.39
N GLU A 75 -6.20 -7.38 -9.64
CA GLU A 75 -7.30 -7.25 -10.62
C GLU A 75 -8.69 -7.67 -10.08
N GLU A 76 -8.79 -8.67 -9.21
CA GLU A 76 -10.05 -9.04 -8.55
C GLU A 76 -10.65 -7.91 -7.68
N PHE A 77 -9.81 -7.05 -7.12
CA PHE A 77 -10.18 -5.92 -6.28
C PHE A 77 -10.61 -4.67 -7.07
N LYS A 78 -10.47 -4.68 -8.40
CA LYS A 78 -10.59 -3.49 -9.25
C LYS A 78 -11.91 -2.78 -9.15
N TYR A 79 -12.96 -3.53 -8.89
CA TYR A 79 -14.31 -3.02 -8.83
C TYR A 79 -14.94 -3.23 -7.44
N ASP A 80 -14.16 -3.66 -6.44
CA ASP A 80 -14.63 -3.79 -5.07
C ASP A 80 -14.42 -2.48 -4.30
N PRO A 81 -15.49 -1.72 -3.96
CA PRO A 81 -15.36 -0.47 -3.22
C PRO A 81 -14.80 -0.65 -1.80
N ASN A 82 -14.75 -1.88 -1.27
CA ASN A 82 -14.11 -2.18 0.00
C ASN A 82 -12.58 -2.27 -0.10
N GLN A 83 -12.04 -2.38 -1.33
CA GLN A 83 -10.61 -2.53 -1.60
C GLN A 83 -10.01 -1.31 -2.29
N GLN A 84 -10.84 -0.47 -2.92
CA GLN A 84 -10.40 0.75 -3.57
C GLN A 84 -10.11 1.87 -2.57
N LEU A 85 -8.87 2.35 -2.56
CA LEU A 85 -8.46 3.49 -1.74
C LEU A 85 -8.96 4.81 -2.36
N LYS A 86 -9.71 5.59 -1.59
CA LYS A 86 -10.22 6.92 -1.96
C LYS A 86 -9.24 8.03 -1.58
N SER A 87 -8.75 8.00 -0.34
CA SER A 87 -7.80 8.99 0.18
C SER A 87 -6.88 8.36 1.22
N PHE A 88 -5.73 9.00 1.46
CA PHE A 88 -4.80 8.59 2.50
C PHE A 88 -4.09 9.80 3.11
N GLU A 89 -3.61 9.63 4.33
CA GLU A 89 -2.80 10.60 5.06
C GLU A 89 -1.71 9.86 5.82
N ILE A 90 -0.44 10.16 5.54
CA ILE A 90 0.69 9.64 6.31
C ILE A 90 0.78 10.47 7.61
N LEU A 91 0.47 9.85 8.75
CA LEU A 91 0.37 10.54 10.03
C LEU A 91 1.75 10.76 10.67
N ASN A 92 2.56 9.71 10.69
CA ASN A 92 3.93 9.70 11.20
C ASN A 92 4.65 8.44 10.73
N SER A 93 5.95 8.37 11.01
CA SER A 93 6.77 7.21 10.74
C SER A 93 7.80 6.99 11.84
N GLN A 94 8.28 5.74 11.93
CA GLN A 94 9.36 5.34 12.83
C GLN A 94 10.40 4.54 12.05
N LYS A 95 11.63 5.07 11.99
CA LYS A 95 12.79 4.37 11.43
C LYS A 95 13.35 3.37 12.43
N SER A 96 13.70 2.18 11.94
CA SER A 96 14.38 1.12 12.68
C SER A 96 15.29 0.35 11.72
N ASP A 97 16.60 0.40 11.96
CA ASP A 97 17.61 -0.26 11.13
C ASP A 97 17.46 0.07 9.63
N ASN A 98 17.16 -0.94 8.81
CA ASN A 98 16.96 -0.85 7.37
C ASN A 98 15.47 -0.73 6.97
N LYS A 99 14.62 -0.29 7.90
CA LYS A 99 13.17 -0.19 7.73
C LYS A 99 12.63 1.12 8.24
N GLU A 100 11.50 1.52 7.69
CA GLU A 100 10.67 2.58 8.20
C GLU A 100 9.20 2.12 8.23
N ILE A 101 8.57 2.26 9.39
CA ILE A 101 7.18 1.89 9.62
C ILE A 101 6.35 3.16 9.57
N PHE A 102 5.45 3.27 8.60
CA PHE A 102 4.53 4.39 8.41
C PHE A 102 3.18 4.06 9.02
N ASN A 103 2.65 4.96 9.85
CA ASN A 103 1.25 4.94 10.27
C ASN A 103 0.46 5.82 9.30
N VAL A 104 -0.49 5.22 8.59
CA VAL A 104 -1.23 5.85 7.50
C VAL A 104 -2.72 5.71 7.75
N LYS A 105 -3.43 6.83 7.79
CA LYS A 105 -4.89 6.84 7.78
C LYS A 105 -5.37 6.65 6.34
N THR A 106 -6.20 5.66 6.10
CA THR A 106 -6.75 5.33 4.78
C THR A 106 -8.27 5.49 4.80
N GLU A 107 -8.83 5.99 3.70
CA GLU A 107 -10.27 6.02 3.43
C GLU A 107 -10.54 5.21 2.17
N PHE A 108 -11.45 4.25 2.23
CA PHE A 108 -11.86 3.42 1.10
C PHE A 108 -13.11 3.99 0.42
N MET A 109 -13.38 3.57 -0.82
CA MET A 109 -14.53 4.04 -1.60
C MET A 109 -15.88 3.68 -0.97
N ASN A 110 -15.94 2.64 -0.13
CA ASN A 110 -17.11 2.31 0.70
C ASN A 110 -17.32 3.27 1.90
N GLY A 111 -16.43 4.23 2.12
CA GLY A 111 -16.47 5.19 3.24
C GLY A 111 -15.82 4.69 4.54
N ALA A 112 -15.25 3.48 4.55
CA ALA A 112 -14.55 2.96 5.70
C ALA A 112 -13.19 3.66 5.88
N ILE A 113 -12.83 3.94 7.13
CA ILE A 113 -11.58 4.62 7.51
C ILE A 113 -10.79 3.71 8.45
N TYR A 114 -9.51 3.52 8.16
CA TYR A 114 -8.61 2.70 8.97
C TYR A 114 -7.27 3.39 9.23
N ASP A 115 -6.69 3.15 10.40
CA ASP A 115 -5.29 3.45 10.66
C ASP A 115 -4.48 2.17 10.37
N MET A 116 -3.72 2.21 9.28
CA MET A 116 -2.94 1.09 8.76
C MET A 116 -1.45 1.32 8.97
N LYS A 117 -0.70 0.23 9.13
CA LYS A 117 0.76 0.26 9.23
C LYS A 117 1.37 -0.34 7.98
N PHE A 118 2.27 0.40 7.37
CA PHE A 118 3.05 -0.04 6.22
C PHE A 118 4.53 -0.04 6.58
N THR A 119 5.25 -1.07 6.17
CA THR A 119 6.70 -1.15 6.39
C THR A 119 7.40 -0.98 5.06
N VAL A 120 8.27 0.01 4.94
CA VAL A 120 9.22 0.13 3.82
C VAL A 120 10.57 -0.37 4.30
N SER A 121 11.20 -1.25 3.53
CA SER A 121 12.54 -1.78 3.83
C SER A 121 13.47 -1.65 2.63
N SER A 122 14.76 -1.41 2.87
CA SER A 122 15.77 -1.54 1.84
C SER A 122 16.05 -3.03 1.59
N LYS A 123 16.03 -3.45 0.32
CA LYS A 123 16.41 -4.81 -0.07
C LYS A 123 17.88 -5.09 0.22
#